data_AF-A0A9E3FFR1-F1
#
_entry.id   AF-A0A9E3FFR1-F1
#
_cell.length_a   1.000
_cell.length_b   1.000
_cell.length_c   1.000
_cell.angle_alpha   90.00
_cell.angle_beta   90.00
_cell.angle_gamma   90.00
#
_symmetry.space_group_name_H-M   'P 1'
#
loop_
_entity.id
_entity.type
_entity.pdbx_description
1 polymer ?
#
loop_
_entity_poly.entity_id
_entity_poly.type
_entity_poly.pdbx_seq_one_letter_code
_entity_poly.pdbx_strand_id
1 'polypeptide(L)'
;MSRSSWLVRSAALAIFLLGFAAGALAPSAYRAWVRDGGRQGRPDRIERMSEDLKLTPEQKAQVQQIFGETRSRLEALRKESEPRFEEIRRDTDERLKQVLTPEQWEQFSKSRDEGRGRRGRVRGGGDDAPREH
;
A
#
# COMPACT_ATOMS: atom_id res chain seq x y z
N MET A 1 28.81 39.79 -38.32
CA MET A 1 27.78 38.79 -37.89
C MET A 1 28.48 37.43 -37.74
N SER A 2 28.38 36.58 -36.72
CA SER A 2 27.85 36.66 -35.35
C SER A 2 28.31 35.39 -34.55
N ARG A 3 29.63 35.09 -34.50
CA ARG A 3 30.15 33.87 -33.81
C ARG A 3 29.86 33.85 -32.30
N SER A 4 29.85 35.02 -31.64
CA SER A 4 29.56 35.15 -30.20
C SER A 4 28.10 34.86 -29.86
N SER A 5 27.16 35.17 -30.77
CA SER A 5 25.73 34.91 -30.54
C SER A 5 25.39 33.41 -30.48
N TRP A 6 26.16 32.58 -31.19
CA TRP A 6 25.97 31.13 -31.21
C TRP A 6 26.49 30.45 -29.94
N LEU A 7 27.59 30.98 -29.39
CA LEU A 7 28.12 30.55 -28.08
C LEU A 7 27.18 30.95 -26.93
N VAL A 8 26.59 32.16 -26.97
CA VAL A 8 25.62 32.60 -25.96
C VAL A 8 24.33 31.78 -26.03
N ARG A 9 23.84 31.46 -27.25
CA ARG A 9 22.63 30.64 -27.45
C ARG A 9 22.82 29.19 -27.01
N SER A 10 24.00 28.61 -27.26
CA SER A 10 24.31 27.24 -26.79
C SER A 10 24.46 27.17 -25.28
N ALA A 11 25.09 28.17 -24.65
CA ALA A 11 25.17 28.27 -23.19
C ALA A 11 23.78 28.43 -22.55
N ALA A 12 22.91 29.28 -23.11
CA ALA A 12 21.54 29.44 -22.63
C ALA A 12 20.72 28.15 -22.76
N LEU A 13 20.88 27.42 -23.87
CA LEU A 13 20.22 26.12 -24.07
C LEU A 13 20.71 25.08 -23.06
N ALA A 14 22.02 25.04 -22.79
CA ALA A 14 22.58 24.11 -21.80
C ALA A 14 22.05 24.37 -20.38
N ILE A 15 21.96 25.63 -19.96
CA ILE A 15 21.39 26.03 -18.66
C ILE A 15 19.90 25.68 -18.59
N PHE A 16 19.15 25.93 -19.66
CA PHE A 16 17.74 25.57 -19.75
C PHE A 16 17.53 24.06 -19.66
N LEU A 17 18.34 23.26 -20.35
CA LEU A 17 18.29 21.80 -20.29
C LEU A 17 18.69 21.26 -18.91
N LEU A 18 19.68 21.86 -18.25
CA LEU A 18 20.06 21.52 -16.87
C LEU A 18 18.96 21.85 -15.87
N GLY A 19 18.35 23.03 -15.98
CA GLY A 19 17.20 23.42 -15.16
C GLY A 19 15.98 22.55 -15.39
N PHE A 20 15.72 22.16 -16.64
CA PHE A 20 14.64 21.24 -17.00
C PHE A 20 14.89 19.82 -16.47
N ALA A 21 16.12 19.32 -16.57
CA ALA A 21 16.49 18.03 -15.99
C ALA A 21 16.34 18.03 -14.46
N ALA A 22 16.80 19.09 -13.78
CA ALA A 22 16.61 19.24 -12.33
C ALA A 22 15.11 19.34 -11.95
N GLY A 23 14.32 20.10 -12.72
CA GLY A 23 12.87 20.24 -12.51
C GLY A 23 12.07 18.96 -12.82
N ALA A 24 12.54 18.11 -13.72
CA ALA A 24 11.95 16.82 -14.04
C ALA A 24 12.32 15.73 -13.01
N LEU A 25 13.50 15.82 -12.40
CA LEU A 25 14.02 14.84 -11.44
C LEU A 25 13.71 15.17 -9.97
N ALA A 26 13.53 16.45 -9.62
CA ALA A 26 13.20 16.85 -8.25
C ALA A 26 11.87 16.25 -7.74
N PRO A 27 10.76 16.21 -8.53
CA PRO A 27 9.53 15.59 -8.09
C PRO A 27 9.60 14.07 -7.96
N SER A 28 10.45 13.39 -8.76
CA SER A 28 10.60 11.93 -8.71
C SER A 28 11.48 11.49 -7.53
N ALA A 29 12.56 12.22 -7.25
CA ALA A 29 13.37 12.02 -6.04
C ALA A 29 12.59 12.36 -4.76
N TYR A 30 11.81 13.45 -4.77
CA TYR A 30 10.93 13.81 -3.65
C TYR A 30 9.83 12.76 -3.42
N ARG A 31 9.20 12.24 -4.49
CA ARG A 31 8.23 11.14 -4.39
C ARG A 31 8.86 9.83 -3.94
N ALA A 32 10.11 9.55 -4.31
CA ALA A 32 10.85 8.37 -3.83
C ALA A 32 11.15 8.49 -2.33
N TRP A 33 11.56 9.67 -1.87
CA TRP A 33 11.83 9.96 -0.45
C TRP A 33 10.55 9.94 0.41
N VAL A 34 9.44 10.48 -0.11
CA VAL A 34 8.12 10.46 0.57
C VAL A 34 7.47 9.05 0.53
N ARG A 35 7.68 8.26 -0.52
CA ARG A 35 7.21 6.85 -0.56
C ARG A 35 7.99 5.95 0.40
N ASP A 36 9.28 6.18 0.56
CA ASP A 36 10.11 5.43 1.52
C ASP A 36 9.81 5.86 2.97
N GLY A 37 9.62 7.17 3.20
CA GLY A 37 9.20 7.74 4.49
C GLY A 37 7.80 7.29 4.96
N GLY A 38 6.94 6.82 4.06
CA GLY A 38 5.60 6.28 4.38
C GLY A 38 5.61 4.89 5.02
N ARG A 39 6.70 4.11 4.87
CA ARG A 39 6.92 2.85 5.60
C ARG A 39 7.56 3.07 6.97
N GLN A 40 8.00 4.28 7.26
CA GLN A 40 8.78 4.67 8.44
C GLN A 40 7.93 5.17 9.62
N GLY A 41 6.61 4.98 9.59
CA GLY A 41 5.69 5.50 10.61
C GLY A 41 5.31 4.51 11.73
N ARG A 42 5.61 3.22 11.58
CA ARG A 42 5.50 2.24 12.67
C ARG A 42 6.83 1.49 12.73
N PRO A 43 7.60 1.65 13.81
CA PRO A 43 8.73 0.77 14.06
C PRO A 43 8.26 -0.67 13.89
N ASP A 44 9.09 -1.45 13.22
CA ASP A 44 8.85 -2.88 13.10
C ASP A 44 8.51 -3.39 14.50
N ARG A 45 7.32 -3.98 14.65
CA ARG A 45 6.82 -4.44 15.95
C ARG A 45 7.85 -5.38 16.59
N ILE A 46 8.57 -6.13 15.75
CA ILE A 46 9.63 -7.02 16.18
C ILE A 46 10.83 -6.21 16.67
N GLU A 47 11.17 -5.08 16.06
CA GLU A 47 12.25 -4.19 16.53
C GLU A 47 11.97 -3.65 17.92
N ARG A 48 10.78 -3.07 18.15
CA ARG A 48 10.40 -2.59 19.49
C ARG A 48 10.43 -3.69 20.53
N MET A 49 9.88 -4.86 20.19
CA MET A 49 9.89 -6.01 21.09
C MET A 49 11.31 -6.52 21.34
N SER A 50 12.19 -6.43 20.33
CA SER A 50 13.59 -6.80 20.48
C SER A 50 14.32 -5.85 21.43
N GLU A 51 14.06 -4.55 21.32
CA GLU A 51 14.60 -3.52 22.22
C GLU A 51 14.07 -3.70 23.65
N ASP A 52 12.75 -3.83 23.82
CA ASP A 52 12.08 -3.97 25.10
C ASP A 52 12.53 -5.22 25.87
N LEU A 53 12.72 -6.34 25.15
CA LEU A 53 13.14 -7.62 25.72
C LEU A 53 14.67 -7.83 25.69
N LYS A 54 15.42 -6.86 25.14
CA LYS A 54 16.88 -6.93 24.95
C LYS A 54 17.31 -8.23 24.28
N LEU A 55 16.64 -8.59 23.18
CA LEU A 55 16.94 -9.81 22.44
C LEU A 55 18.34 -9.74 21.83
N THR A 56 19.06 -10.85 21.93
CA THR A 56 20.30 -11.06 21.16
C THR A 56 19.99 -11.12 19.65
N PRO A 57 20.99 -10.88 18.78
CA PRO A 57 20.82 -11.01 17.32
C PRO A 57 20.23 -12.36 16.91
N GLU A 58 20.66 -13.44 17.56
CA GLU A 58 20.21 -14.80 17.29
C GLU A 58 18.74 -15.00 17.69
N GLN A 59 18.34 -14.50 18.87
CA GLN A 59 16.95 -14.55 19.33
C GLN A 59 16.03 -13.73 18.42
N LYS A 60 16.47 -12.54 17.99
CA LYS A 60 15.73 -11.68 17.07
C LYS A 60 15.49 -12.39 15.73
N ALA A 61 16.50 -13.05 15.17
CA ALA A 61 16.36 -13.82 13.93
C ALA A 61 15.34 -14.97 14.08
N GLN A 62 15.38 -15.71 15.19
CA GLN A 62 14.41 -16.78 15.47
C GLN A 62 12.98 -16.24 15.61
N VAL A 63 12.81 -15.11 16.32
CA VAL A 63 11.50 -14.45 16.48
C VAL A 63 10.94 -13.99 15.13
N GLN A 64 11.78 -13.41 14.26
CA GLN A 64 11.38 -13.03 12.90
C GLN A 64 10.91 -14.24 12.10
N GLN A 65 11.65 -15.36 12.16
CA GLN A 65 11.26 -16.59 11.49
C GLN A 65 9.91 -17.10 12.00
N ILE A 66 9.71 -17.19 13.32
CA ILE A 66 8.46 -17.68 13.94
C ILE A 66 7.26 -16.84 13.50
N PHE A 67 7.37 -15.50 13.51
CA PHE A 67 6.29 -14.64 13.06
C PHE A 67 6.05 -14.73 11.55
N GLY A 68 7.12 -14.87 10.76
CA GLY A 68 7.02 -15.10 9.31
C GLY A 68 6.23 -16.37 9.00
N GLU A 69 6.61 -17.50 9.58
CA GLU A 69 5.90 -18.77 9.43
C GLU A 69 4.45 -18.68 9.91
N THR A 70 4.21 -18.05 11.05
CA THR A 70 2.86 -17.85 11.60
C THR A 70 2.00 -17.04 10.64
N ARG A 71 2.54 -15.98 10.05
CA ARG A 71 1.85 -15.17 9.05
C ARG A 71 1.48 -16.01 7.83
N SER A 72 2.41 -16.81 7.30
CA SER A 72 2.15 -17.69 6.17
C SER A 72 1.04 -18.72 6.47
N ARG A 73 1.06 -19.33 7.65
CA ARG A 73 0.01 -20.28 8.08
C ARG A 73 -1.35 -19.61 8.18
N LEU A 74 -1.41 -18.40 8.75
CA LEU A 74 -2.66 -17.63 8.83
C LEU A 74 -3.17 -17.19 7.45
N GLU A 75 -2.28 -16.83 6.53
CA GLU A 75 -2.66 -16.49 5.15
C GLU A 75 -3.21 -17.71 4.39
N ALA A 76 -2.60 -18.89 4.56
CA ALA A 76 -3.12 -20.13 4.01
C ALA A 76 -4.51 -20.47 4.57
N LEU A 77 -4.68 -20.42 5.89
CA LEU A 77 -5.96 -20.66 6.55
C LEU A 77 -7.05 -19.70 6.07
N ARG A 78 -6.71 -18.41 5.88
CA ARG A 78 -7.65 -17.41 5.33
C ARG A 78 -8.09 -17.78 3.92
N LYS A 79 -7.14 -18.14 3.03
CA LYS A 79 -7.46 -18.54 1.65
C LYS A 79 -8.37 -19.77 1.61
N GLU A 80 -8.09 -20.75 2.46
CA GLU A 80 -8.92 -21.95 2.58
C GLU A 80 -10.33 -21.64 3.10
N SER A 81 -10.44 -20.72 4.06
CA SER A 81 -11.70 -20.39 4.72
C SER A 81 -12.55 -19.38 3.95
N GLU A 82 -11.97 -18.54 3.09
CA GLU A 82 -12.67 -17.51 2.31
C GLU A 82 -13.93 -18.02 1.58
N PRO A 83 -13.90 -19.13 0.82
CA PRO A 83 -15.10 -19.63 0.13
C PRO A 83 -16.24 -19.97 1.10
N ARG A 84 -15.92 -20.53 2.27
CA ARG A 84 -16.94 -20.83 3.29
C ARG A 84 -17.56 -19.55 3.86
N PHE A 85 -16.75 -18.51 4.07
CA PHE A 85 -17.26 -17.21 4.49
C PHE A 85 -18.14 -16.56 3.41
N GLU A 86 -17.77 -16.68 2.13
CA GLU A 86 -18.58 -16.18 1.03
C GLU A 86 -19.92 -16.88 0.91
N GLU A 87 -19.95 -18.21 1.09
CA GLU A 87 -21.17 -19.00 1.10
C GLU A 87 -22.12 -18.55 2.23
N ILE A 88 -21.62 -18.44 3.46
CA ILE A 88 -22.40 -17.96 4.60
C ILE A 88 -22.94 -16.54 4.36
N ARG A 89 -22.12 -15.65 3.76
CA ARG A 89 -22.56 -14.30 3.40
C ARG A 89 -23.67 -14.33 2.35
N ARG A 90 -23.56 -15.20 1.33
CA ARG A 90 -24.60 -15.34 0.29
C ARG A 90 -25.91 -15.85 0.88
N ASP A 91 -25.88 -16.92 1.69
CA ASP A 91 -27.09 -17.44 2.38
C ASP A 91 -27.76 -16.34 3.22
N THR A 92 -26.96 -15.62 4.00
CA THR A 92 -27.46 -14.50 4.81
C THR A 92 -28.13 -13.43 3.96
N ASP A 93 -27.53 -13.10 2.81
CA ASP A 93 -28.05 -12.10 1.89
C ASP A 93 -29.37 -12.53 1.25
N GLU A 94 -29.50 -13.79 0.86
CA GLU A 94 -30.74 -14.35 0.32
C GLU A 94 -31.87 -14.31 1.35
N ARG A 95 -31.57 -14.68 2.61
CA ARG A 95 -32.55 -14.64 3.70
C ARG A 95 -32.97 -13.22 4.07
N LEU A 96 -32.04 -12.27 4.06
CA LEU A 96 -32.37 -10.87 4.33
C LEU A 96 -33.25 -10.25 3.25
N LYS A 97 -33.03 -10.60 1.97
CA LYS A 97 -33.89 -10.14 0.86
C LYS A 97 -35.33 -10.61 0.96
N GLN A 98 -35.61 -11.68 1.70
CA GLN A 98 -36.98 -12.16 1.94
C GLN A 98 -37.71 -11.34 3.01
N VAL A 99 -36.97 -10.63 3.88
CA VAL A 99 -37.53 -9.89 5.02
C VAL A 99 -37.52 -8.38 4.79
N LEU A 100 -36.54 -7.88 4.04
CA LEU A 100 -36.34 -6.45 3.79
C LEU A 100 -37.06 -6.00 2.51
N THR A 101 -37.52 -4.75 2.49
CA THR A 101 -37.94 -4.11 1.23
C THR A 101 -36.72 -3.83 0.33
N PRO A 102 -36.92 -3.60 -0.99
CA PRO A 102 -35.83 -3.27 -1.89
C PRO A 102 -35.00 -2.06 -1.43
N GLU A 103 -35.64 -1.02 -0.91
CA GLU A 103 -34.99 0.21 -0.44
C GLU A 103 -34.17 -0.04 0.83
N GLN A 104 -34.69 -0.86 1.75
CA GLN A 104 -33.98 -1.27 2.96
C GLN A 104 -32.75 -2.14 2.61
N TRP A 105 -32.89 -3.03 1.62
CA TRP A 105 -31.78 -3.84 1.13
C TRP A 105 -30.66 -2.99 0.53
N GLU A 106 -31.01 -1.99 -0.29
CA GLU A 106 -30.04 -1.07 -0.88
C GLU A 106 -29.25 -0.30 0.20
N GLN A 107 -29.95 0.25 1.19
CA GLN A 107 -29.30 0.95 2.31
C GLN A 107 -28.38 0.02 3.11
N PHE A 108 -28.83 -1.21 3.36
CA PHE A 108 -28.03 -2.22 4.04
C PHE A 108 -26.77 -2.58 3.24
N SER A 109 -26.90 -2.85 1.93
CA SER A 109 -25.76 -3.17 1.05
C SER A 109 -24.72 -2.05 1.04
N LYS A 110 -25.18 -0.79 0.88
CA LYS A 110 -24.31 0.38 0.89
C LYS A 110 -23.52 0.51 2.19
N SER A 111 -24.16 0.30 3.34
CA SER A 111 -23.49 0.37 4.64
C SER A 111 -22.39 -0.69 4.79
N ARG A 112 -22.60 -1.89 4.22
CA ARG A 112 -21.61 -2.98 4.24
C ARG A 112 -20.42 -2.69 3.35
N ASP A 113 -20.66 -2.15 2.16
CA ASP A 113 -19.60 -1.82 1.21
C ASP A 113 -18.72 -0.67 1.71
N GLU A 114 -19.31 0.34 2.35
CA GLU A 114 -18.56 1.42 3.01
C GLU A 114 -17.68 0.88 4.15
N GLY A 115 -18.18 -0.08 4.93
CA GLY A 115 -17.41 -0.74 5.98
C GLY A 115 -16.24 -1.58 5.45
N ARG A 116 -16.44 -2.28 4.32
CA ARG A 116 -15.37 -3.03 3.63
C ARG A 116 -14.34 -2.10 3.01
N GLY A 117 -14.77 -1.02 2.36
CA GLY A 117 -13.89 -0.02 1.75
C GLY A 117 -12.98 0.67 2.77
N ARG A 118 -13.49 0.96 3.98
CA ARG A 118 -12.66 1.52 5.07
C ARG A 118 -11.60 0.54 5.57
N ARG A 119 -11.92 -0.76 5.69
CA ARG A 119 -10.94 -1.80 6.06
C ARG A 119 -9.94 -2.11 4.94
N GLY A 120 -10.37 -2.03 3.68
CA GLY A 120 -9.55 -2.17 2.49
C GLY A 120 -8.54 -1.03 2.33
N ARG A 121 -8.93 0.23 2.57
CA ARG A 121 -8.00 1.39 2.52
C ARG A 121 -6.96 1.40 3.64
N VAL A 122 -7.26 0.80 4.79
CA VAL A 122 -6.29 0.63 5.89
C VAL A 122 -5.28 -0.50 5.58
N ARG A 123 -5.62 -1.43 4.67
CA ARG A 123 -4.75 -2.58 4.29
C ARG A 123 -4.08 -2.42 2.91
N GLY A 124 -4.68 -1.66 1.99
CA GLY A 124 -4.22 -1.39 0.62
C GLY A 124 -3.58 -0.01 0.45
N GLY A 125 -2.96 0.53 1.51
CA GLY A 125 -2.01 1.65 1.42
C GLY A 125 -0.59 1.21 1.03
N GLY A 126 -0.44 -0.01 0.52
CA GLY A 126 0.79 -0.57 -0.01
C GLY A 126 0.46 -1.53 -1.15
N ASP A 127 1.02 -1.23 -2.33
CA ASP A 127 1.33 -2.20 -3.39
C ASP A 127 0.31 -2.54 -4.48
N ASP A 128 -0.55 -1.63 -4.94
CA ASP A 128 -1.24 -1.79 -6.24
C ASP A 128 -1.16 -0.53 -7.12
N ALA A 129 -0.13 -0.48 -7.97
CA ALA A 129 -0.16 0.29 -9.22
C ALA A 129 -0.09 -0.72 -10.39
N PRO A 130 -0.78 -0.49 -11.52
CA PRO A 130 -1.07 -1.52 -12.51
C PRO A 130 0.22 -1.95 -13.23
N ARG A 131 0.48 -3.26 -13.29
CA ARG A 131 1.42 -3.82 -14.26
C ARG A 131 0.65 -4.06 -15.54
N GLU A 132 0.76 -3.13 -16.48
CA GLU A 132 0.37 -3.39 -17.86
C GLU A 132 1.47 -4.26 -18.50
N HIS A 133 1.02 -5.31 -19.19
CA HIS A 133 1.83 -6.29 -19.93
C HIS A 133 2.35 -5.71 -21.24
#